data_AF-A0A382RJT1-F1
#
_entry.id   AF-A0A382RJT1-F1
#
_cell.length_a   1.000
_cell.length_b   1.000
_cell.length_c   1.000
_cell.angle_alpha   90.00
_cell.angle_beta   90.00
_cell.angle_gamma   90.00
#
_symmetry.space_group_name_H-M   'P 1'
#
loop_
_entity.id
_entity.type
_entity.pdbx_description
1 polymer ?
#
loop_
_entity_poly.entity_id
_entity_poly.type
_entity_poly.pdbx_seq_one_letter_code
_entity_poly.pdbx_strand_id
1 'polypeptide(L)' 'FANGGDESDFLSFCDGRGLKTLKGHRSVRGFRASIYNAMPEAGVDALIRAMQGYKK' A
#
# COMPACT_ATOMS: atom_id res chain seq x y z
N PHE A 1 2.87 -1.73 -12.39
CA PHE A 1 3.24 -2.92 -11.61
C PHE A 1 3.21 -4.24 -12.39
N ALA A 2 2.56 -4.33 -13.56
CA ALA A 2 2.72 -5.46 -14.48
C ALA A 2 4.09 -5.53 -15.19
N ASN A 3 4.92 -4.48 -15.08
CA ASN A 3 6.21 -4.34 -15.76
C ASN A 3 7.33 -4.02 -14.74
N GLY A 4 7.72 -4.97 -13.89
CA GLY A 4 9.01 -4.92 -13.16
C GLY A 4 9.11 -3.97 -11.96
N GLY A 5 8.00 -3.55 -11.34
CA GLY A 5 8.05 -2.87 -10.04
C GLY A 5 8.12 -3.90 -8.91
N ASP A 6 9.11 -3.80 -8.02
CA ASP A 6 9.25 -4.72 -6.90
C ASP A 6 8.11 -4.51 -5.88
N GLU A 7 7.16 -5.44 -5.84
CA GLU A 7 6.06 -5.42 -4.87
C GLU A 7 6.59 -5.47 -3.43
N SER A 8 7.70 -6.16 -3.20
CA SER A 8 8.29 -6.29 -1.87
C SER A 8 8.92 -4.98 -1.39
N ASP A 9 9.50 -4.19 -2.30
CA ASP A 9 10.05 -2.87 -2.01
C ASP A 9 8.95 -1.90 -1.56
N PHE A 10 7.84 -1.84 -2.31
CA PHE A 10 6.71 -0.97 -1.94
C PHE A 10 6.07 -1.42 -0.63
N LEU A 11 5.88 -2.73 -0.44
CA LEU A 11 5.34 -3.26 0.81
C LEU A 11 6.24 -2.91 2.00
N SER A 12 7.56 -3.02 1.85
CA SER A 12 8.53 -2.66 2.90
C SER A 12 8.53 -1.16 3.18
N PHE A 13 8.44 -0.32 2.14
CA PHE A 13 8.32 1.12 2.26
C PHE A 13 7.05 1.55 3.03
N CYS A 14 5.92 0.90 2.75
CA CYS A 14 4.66 1.10 3.46
C CYS A 14 4.72 0.57 4.89
N ASP A 15 5.36 -0.59 5.08
CA ASP A 15 5.48 -1.24 6.39
C ASP A 15 6.21 -0.36 7.41
N GLY A 16 7.29 0.31 6.97
CA GLY A 16 8.04 1.29 7.77
C GLY A 16 7.27 2.57 8.11
N ARG A 17 6.12 2.82 7.45
CA ARG A 17 5.21 3.94 7.73
C ARG A 17 3.97 3.52 8.52
N GLY A 18 3.93 2.27 8.98
CA GLY A 18 2.77 1.70 9.67
C GLY A 18 1.62 1.33 8.75
N LEU A 19 1.79 1.40 7.42
CA LEU A 19 0.77 0.98 6.46
C LEU A 19 0.89 -0.53 6.23
N LYS A 20 0.12 -1.30 7.01
CA LYS A 20 0.14 -2.76 6.99
C LYS A 20 -0.94 -3.34 6.06
N THR A 21 -0.86 -4.64 5.80
CA THR A 21 -1.91 -5.43 5.12
C THR A 21 -2.26 -5.00 3.70
N LEU A 22 -1.34 -4.33 2.99
CA LEU A 22 -1.55 -3.87 1.61
C LEU A 22 -1.30 -4.93 0.54
N LYS A 23 -0.76 -6.10 0.91
CA LYS A 23 -0.48 -7.17 -0.06
C LYS A 23 -1.79 -7.70 -0.65
N GLY A 24 -1.89 -7.68 -1.97
CA GLY A 24 -3.04 -8.21 -2.70
C GLY A 24 -3.23 -9.71 -2.52
N HIS A 25 -4.41 -10.20 -2.86
CA HIS A 25 -4.71 -11.63 -2.76
C HIS A 25 -3.82 -12.45 -3.72
N ARG A 26 -3.38 -13.63 -3.28
CA ARG A 26 -2.42 -14.51 -4.01
C ARG A 26 -2.78 -14.76 -5.49
N SER A 27 -4.06 -14.82 -5.81
CA SER A 27 -4.54 -15.11 -7.17
C SER A 27 -4.49 -13.90 -8.12
N VAL A 28 -4.54 -12.67 -7.60
CA VAL A 28 -4.63 -11.44 -8.40
C VAL A 28 -3.36 -10.59 -8.31
N ARG A 29 -2.44 -10.91 -7.39
CA ARG A 29 -1.18 -10.18 -7.13
C ARG A 29 -1.44 -8.68 -6.85
N GLY A 30 -0.41 -7.84 -6.86
CA GLY A 30 -0.54 -6.40 -6.64
C GLY A 30 -0.89 -6.02 -5.20
N PHE A 31 -1.65 -4.93 -5.05
CA PHE A 31 -1.96 -4.32 -3.75
C PHE A 31 -3.47 -4.18 -3.52
N ARG A 32 -3.87 -4.23 -2.25
CA ARG A 32 -5.25 -3.99 -1.83
C ARG A 32 -5.27 -3.16 -0.55
N ALA A 33 -5.91 -1.99 -0.59
CA ALA A 33 -6.23 -1.23 0.60
C ALA A 33 -7.65 -1.61 1.08
N SER A 34 -7.75 -2.09 2.31
CA SER A 34 -9.04 -2.41 2.94
C SER A 34 -9.57 -1.18 3.68
N ILE A 35 -10.64 -0.58 3.18
CA ILE A 35 -11.22 0.67 3.71
C ILE A 35 -12.61 0.38 4.28
N TYR A 36 -12.66 -0.35 5.41
CA TYR A 36 -13.91 -0.65 6.12
C TYR A 36 -14.37 0.55 6.97
N ASN A 37 -15.58 0.48 7.54
CA ASN A 37 -16.15 1.56 8.37
C ASN A 37 -15.26 2.01 9.54
N ALA A 38 -14.43 1.12 10.09
CA ALA A 38 -13.52 1.43 11.19
C ALA A 38 -12.21 2.10 10.73
N MET A 39 -11.97 2.22 9.42
CA MET A 39 -10.78 2.85 8.88
C MET A 39 -10.94 4.38 8.92
N PRO A 40 -10.12 5.12 9.68
CA PRO A 40 -10.21 6.57 9.72
C PRO A 40 -9.69 7.19 8.41
N GLU A 41 -10.24 8.36 8.05
CA GLU A 41 -9.79 9.13 6.88
C GLU A 41 -8.28 9.45 6.95
N ALA A 42 -7.76 9.74 8.14
CA ALA A 42 -6.33 9.96 8.35
C ALA A 42 -5.45 8.78 7.89
N GLY A 43 -5.95 7.54 7.96
CA GLY A 43 -5.25 6.37 7.44
C GLY A 43 -5.24 6.32 5.91
N VAL A 44 -6.33 6.80 5.27
CA VAL A 44 -6.40 6.97 3.81
C VAL A 44 -5.44 8.06 3.35
N ASP A 45 -5.38 9.18 4.07
CA ASP A 45 -4.43 10.27 3.80
C ASP A 45 -2.97 9.79 3.93
N ALA A 46 -2.66 9.00 4.95
CA ALA A 46 -1.33 8.42 5.12
C ALA A 46 -0.96 7.51 3.95
N LEU A 47 -1.92 6.72 3.44
CA LEU A 47 -1.72 5.88 2.26
C LEU A 47 -1.46 6.73 1.00
N ILE A 48 -2.26 7.78 0.76
CA ILE A 48 -2.07 8.70 -0.37
C ILE A 48 -0.69 9.34 -0.33
N ARG A 49 -0.27 9.86 0.83
CA ARG A 49 1.05 10.46 1.02
C ARG A 49 2.18 9.47 0.77
N ALA A 50 2.04 8.23 1.22
CA ALA A 50 3.01 7.18 0.96
C ALA A 50 3.12 6.87 -0.54
N MET A 51 1.99 6.74 -1.25
CA MET A 51 1.97 6.50 -2.69
C MET A 51 2.63 7.64 -3.47
N GLN A 52 2.35 8.89 -3.11
CA GLN A 52 2.97 10.07 -3.72
C GLN A 52 4.48 10.20 -3.40
N GLY A 53 4.92 9.69 -2.24
CA GLY A 53 6.30 9.78 -1.78
C GLY A 53 7.20 8.60 -2.15
N TYR A 54 6.66 7.53 -2.73
CA TYR A 54 7.41 6.28 -2.96
C TYR A 54 8.46 6.39 -4.06
N LYS A 55 8.15 7.03 -5.20
CA LYS A 55 9.11 7.29 -6.28
C LYS A 55 8.82 8.65 -6.91
N LYS A 56 9.68 9.62 -6.59
CA LYS A 56 9.92 10.78 -7.47
C LYS A 56 10.96 10.40 -8.51
#